data_AF-A0A1U7WQI6-F1
#
_entry.id   AF-A0A1U7WQI6-F1
#
_cell.length_a   1.000
_cell.length_b   1.000
_cell.length_c   1.000
_cell.angle_alpha   90.00
_cell.angle_beta   90.00
_cell.angle_gamma   90.00
#
_symmetry.space_group_name_H-M   'P 1'
#
loop_
_entity.id
_entity.type
_entity.pdbx_description
1 polymer ?
#
loop_
_entity_poly.entity_id
_entity_poly.type
_entity_poly.pdbx_seq_one_letter_code
_entity_poly.pdbx_strand_id
1 'polypeptide(L)'
;MKPPPSSSPFSSSFLRKIRFSPFLLILLPFIVLIIILYSEEFNCIFSQLDSRVSSQQHNSMSRNIKKNKQKLPFAIGETEEGCDVFSGRWVWDENRPLYEESECPYIQPQLTCQEHGRPDKNYQHWRWQPHGCSLPSFNATLMLETLRGKKMLFVGDSLNRGQFVSMVCLVHRLVPDDAKSMKTVGNFDIFTIKDYNATIEFYWAPFLLESNSDDAVKHRIEERVVRKGSINAHGKYWKGADIIVFNTYLWWMRGLHFNILQGSFDDEVKDIVEVSTEEAYRMAMKSMLKWIKKNMDPNKTRVFFTSMSPSHEKSIEWGGEPNKNCYNETKMIEDPNYWGTDSRKSIMQVIAKEFSKSKVPISFLNITQLSSYRKDAHTTIYKKQWSPLTPEQLANPFSYADCVHWCLPGLQDTWNELLFAKLFYP
;
A
#
# COMPACT_ATOMS: atom_id res chain seq x y z
N MET A 1 92.84 -58.40 -4.47
CA MET A 1 93.97 -57.60 -3.93
C MET A 1 93.66 -56.11 -4.10
N LYS A 2 93.88 -55.33 -3.02
CA LYS A 2 94.12 -53.87 -2.85
C LYS A 2 94.51 -53.00 -4.10
N PRO A 3 94.54 -51.63 -4.05
CA PRO A 3 93.47 -50.59 -4.02
C PRO A 3 93.71 -49.50 -5.14
N PRO A 4 93.66 -48.15 -4.89
CA PRO A 4 92.75 -47.06 -5.38
C PRO A 4 93.31 -46.25 -6.63
N PRO A 5 92.91 -45.00 -7.07
CA PRO A 5 92.12 -43.92 -6.43
C PRO A 5 91.20 -42.95 -7.30
N SER A 6 90.42 -42.14 -6.56
CA SER A 6 89.99 -40.70 -6.73
C SER A 6 89.55 -40.06 -8.06
N SER A 7 88.39 -39.38 -8.08
CA SER A 7 88.29 -37.89 -8.08
C SER A 7 86.86 -37.28 -8.19
N SER A 8 86.59 -36.30 -7.31
CA SER A 8 85.74 -35.07 -7.44
C SER A 8 84.17 -35.11 -7.43
N PRO A 9 83.51 -33.99 -7.01
CA PRO A 9 82.28 -34.01 -6.18
C PRO A 9 81.04 -33.31 -6.81
N PHE A 10 79.96 -33.18 -6.01
CA PHE A 10 78.76 -32.31 -6.08
C PHE A 10 77.40 -33.01 -6.21
N SER A 11 76.59 -32.97 -5.15
CA SER A 11 75.39 -32.11 -5.10
C SER A 11 74.71 -32.20 -3.73
N SER A 12 74.37 -31.05 -3.15
CA SER A 12 73.47 -30.93 -2.00
C SER A 12 72.15 -30.34 -2.50
N SER A 13 71.03 -31.02 -2.20
CA SER A 13 69.69 -30.55 -2.51
C SER A 13 69.14 -29.74 -1.33
N PHE A 14 69.11 -28.42 -1.49
CA PHE A 14 68.51 -27.48 -0.53
C PHE A 14 67.03 -27.26 -0.88
N LEU A 15 66.14 -27.53 0.08
CA LEU A 15 64.70 -27.24 0.00
C LEU A 15 64.47 -25.73 -0.18
N ARG A 16 63.85 -25.35 -1.32
CA ARG A 16 63.55 -23.95 -1.65
C ARG A 16 62.17 -23.57 -1.12
N LYS A 17 62.13 -22.77 -0.05
CA LYS A 17 60.90 -22.06 0.39
C LYS A 17 60.46 -21.08 -0.69
N ILE A 18 59.25 -21.24 -1.21
CA ILE A 18 58.61 -20.32 -2.15
C ILE A 18 58.21 -19.07 -1.36
N ARG A 19 58.83 -17.92 -1.67
CA ARG A 19 58.38 -16.60 -1.18
C ARG A 19 57.35 -16.05 -2.17
N PHE A 20 56.10 -15.91 -1.74
CA PHE A 20 55.09 -15.17 -2.49
C PHE A 20 55.35 -13.67 -2.38
N SER A 21 55.26 -12.97 -3.51
CA SER A 21 55.40 -11.52 -3.58
C SER A 21 54.25 -10.84 -2.81
N PRO A 22 54.50 -9.84 -1.94
CA PRO A 22 53.46 -9.14 -1.20
C PRO A 22 52.44 -8.43 -2.11
N PHE A 23 52.79 -8.15 -3.37
CA PHE A 23 51.86 -7.63 -4.38
C PHE A 23 50.76 -8.64 -4.77
N LEU A 24 51.06 -9.94 -4.79
CA LEU A 24 50.11 -10.99 -5.15
C LEU A 24 49.04 -11.21 -4.06
N LEU A 25 49.38 -10.94 -2.80
CA LEU A 25 48.44 -11.03 -1.67
C LEU A 25 47.43 -9.88 -1.63
N ILE A 26 47.75 -8.73 -2.23
CA ILE A 26 46.85 -7.56 -2.31
C ILE A 26 45.98 -7.60 -3.58
N LEU A 27 46.48 -8.20 -4.66
CA LEU A 27 45.75 -8.31 -5.93
C LEU A 27 44.56 -9.28 -5.88
N LEU A 28 44.70 -10.40 -5.16
CA LEU A 28 43.65 -11.42 -5.01
C LEU A 28 42.34 -10.90 -4.40
N PRO A 29 42.33 -10.19 -3.26
CA PRO A 29 41.10 -9.65 -2.70
C PRO A 29 40.48 -8.54 -3.59
N PHE A 30 41.29 -7.77 -4.32
CA PHE A 30 40.81 -6.75 -5.24
C PHE A 30 40.10 -7.37 -6.46
N ILE A 31 40.65 -8.45 -7.01
CA ILE A 31 40.02 -9.21 -8.10
C ILE A 31 38.71 -9.84 -7.61
N VAL A 32 38.67 -10.40 -6.40
CA VAL A 32 37.44 -10.96 -5.81
C VAL A 32 36.39 -9.86 -5.60
N LEU A 33 36.77 -8.68 -5.13
CA LEU A 33 35.86 -7.54 -4.98
C LEU A 33 35.28 -7.10 -6.33
N ILE A 34 36.11 -7.01 -7.37
CA ILE A 34 35.65 -6.69 -8.73
C ILE A 34 34.68 -7.78 -9.23
N ILE A 35 34.99 -9.06 -9.03
CA ILE A 35 34.08 -10.15 -9.43
C ILE A 35 32.74 -10.05 -8.68
N ILE A 36 32.74 -9.72 -7.40
CA ILE A 36 31.52 -9.53 -6.61
C ILE A 36 30.71 -8.34 -7.14
N LEU A 37 31.34 -7.19 -7.36
CA LEU A 37 30.68 -5.97 -7.88
C LEU A 37 30.07 -6.20 -9.26
N TYR A 38 30.79 -6.87 -10.16
CA TYR A 38 30.26 -7.22 -11.49
C TYR A 38 29.22 -8.34 -11.41
N SER A 39 29.29 -9.25 -10.43
CA SER A 39 28.28 -10.30 -10.25
C SER A 39 26.92 -9.74 -9.83
N GLU A 40 26.88 -8.64 -9.06
CA GLU A 40 25.63 -7.96 -8.71
C GLU A 40 25.00 -7.26 -9.92
N GLU A 41 25.81 -6.62 -10.78
CA GLU A 41 25.31 -6.05 -12.05
C GLU A 41 24.82 -7.14 -13.02
N PHE A 42 25.53 -8.26 -13.14
CA PHE A 42 25.10 -9.41 -13.96
C PHE A 42 23.81 -10.04 -13.43
N ASN A 43 23.63 -10.16 -12.11
CA ASN A 43 22.39 -10.66 -11.51
C ASN A 43 21.21 -9.71 -11.78
N CYS A 44 21.45 -8.40 -11.84
CA CYS A 44 20.42 -7.42 -12.21
C CYS A 44 19.99 -7.60 -13.67
N ILE A 45 20.95 -7.77 -14.59
CA ILE A 45 20.70 -8.02 -16.02
C ILE A 45 19.99 -9.36 -16.24
N PHE A 46 20.38 -10.42 -15.53
CA PHE A 46 19.68 -11.71 -15.60
C PHE A 46 18.26 -11.63 -15.02
N SER A 47 18.02 -10.87 -13.95
CA SER A 47 16.66 -10.64 -13.44
C SER A 47 15.77 -9.88 -14.43
N GLN A 48 16.35 -8.92 -15.16
CA GLN A 48 15.66 -8.20 -16.22
C GLN A 48 15.42 -9.10 -17.45
N LEU A 49 16.37 -9.97 -17.82
CA LEU A 49 16.19 -10.94 -18.89
C LEU A 49 15.13 -12.00 -18.53
N ASP A 50 15.11 -12.52 -17.31
CA ASP A 50 14.05 -13.45 -16.84
C ASP A 50 12.68 -12.78 -16.84
N SER A 51 12.60 -11.49 -16.46
CA SER A 51 11.34 -10.73 -16.55
C SER A 51 10.87 -10.52 -17.99
N ARG A 52 11.80 -10.27 -18.93
CA ARG A 52 11.49 -10.11 -20.36
C ARG A 52 11.14 -11.44 -21.02
N VAL A 53 11.85 -12.52 -20.70
CA VAL A 53 11.57 -13.87 -21.19
C VAL A 53 10.24 -14.37 -20.64
N SER A 54 9.92 -14.13 -19.37
CA SER A 54 8.60 -14.41 -18.79
C SER A 54 7.48 -13.61 -19.49
N SER A 55 7.72 -12.33 -19.81
CA SER A 55 6.77 -11.50 -20.56
C SER A 55 6.58 -11.98 -22.02
N GLN A 56 7.64 -12.45 -22.68
CA GLN A 56 7.59 -12.97 -24.04
C GLN A 56 6.96 -14.36 -24.12
N GLN A 57 7.19 -15.23 -23.12
CA GLN A 57 6.54 -16.54 -23.03
C GLN A 57 5.04 -16.41 -22.71
N HIS A 58 4.64 -15.43 -21.88
CA HIS A 58 3.23 -15.07 -21.69
C HIS A 58 2.58 -14.52 -22.98
N ASN A 59 3.29 -13.70 -23.75
CA ASN A 59 2.80 -13.15 -25.02
C ASN A 59 2.71 -14.19 -26.15
N SER A 60 3.58 -15.20 -26.16
CA SER A 60 3.56 -16.27 -27.16
C SER A 60 2.45 -17.31 -26.90
N MET A 61 2.09 -17.56 -25.64
CA MET A 61 1.01 -18.50 -25.30
C MET A 61 -0.39 -17.89 -25.30
N SER A 62 -0.51 -16.56 -25.38
CA SER A 62 -1.80 -15.85 -25.40
C SER A 62 -2.49 -15.85 -26.77
N ARG A 63 -1.78 -16.15 -27.87
CA ARG A 63 -2.31 -15.98 -29.23
C ARG A 63 -3.33 -17.03 -29.71
N ASN A 64 -3.76 -18.00 -28.89
CA ASN A 64 -4.74 -18.99 -29.37
C ASN A 64 -5.63 -19.65 -28.31
N ILE A 65 -6.08 -18.89 -27.29
CA ILE A 65 -7.19 -19.36 -26.45
C ILE A 65 -8.22 -18.24 -26.30
N LYS A 66 -9.29 -18.29 -27.11
CA LYS A 66 -10.57 -17.70 -26.74
C LYS A 66 -11.07 -18.41 -25.47
N LYS A 67 -10.52 -18.06 -24.32
CA LYS A 67 -11.10 -18.43 -23.02
C LYS A 67 -12.38 -17.63 -22.91
N ASN A 68 -13.51 -18.30 -22.72
CA ASN A 68 -14.67 -17.73 -22.07
C ASN A 68 -14.21 -17.19 -20.70
N LYS A 69 -13.70 -15.95 -20.65
CA LYS A 69 -13.43 -15.26 -19.40
C LYS A 69 -14.79 -15.06 -18.76
N GLN A 70 -15.01 -15.73 -17.65
CA GLN A 70 -16.20 -15.50 -16.85
C GLN A 70 -16.22 -14.03 -16.46
N LYS A 71 -17.27 -13.31 -16.86
CA LYS A 71 -17.39 -11.88 -16.64
C LYS A 71 -17.40 -11.61 -15.13
N LEU A 72 -16.48 -10.77 -14.64
CA LEU A 72 -16.43 -10.41 -13.23
C LEU A 72 -17.73 -9.68 -12.83
N PRO A 73 -18.21 -9.86 -11.59
CA PRO A 73 -19.38 -9.12 -11.12
C PRO A 73 -19.17 -7.61 -11.28
N PHE A 74 -20.25 -6.90 -11.65
CA PHE A 74 -20.31 -5.45 -11.92
C PHE A 74 -19.56 -4.94 -13.15
N ALA A 75 -18.80 -5.78 -13.86
CA ALA A 75 -18.15 -5.36 -15.09
C ALA A 75 -19.20 -4.96 -16.14
N ILE A 76 -18.98 -3.83 -16.81
CA ILE A 76 -19.80 -3.36 -17.94
C ILE A 76 -18.98 -3.25 -19.23
N GLY A 77 -17.67 -3.10 -19.12
CA GLY A 77 -16.71 -3.16 -20.21
C GLY A 77 -15.38 -3.78 -19.76
N GLU A 78 -14.36 -3.64 -20.59
CA GLU A 78 -12.97 -4.01 -20.27
C GLU A 78 -12.07 -2.81 -20.52
N THR A 79 -11.01 -2.67 -19.73
CA THR A 79 -9.95 -1.71 -20.05
C THR A 79 -9.23 -2.15 -21.33
N GLU A 80 -8.68 -1.21 -22.10
CA GLU A 80 -7.84 -1.50 -23.27
C GLU A 80 -6.75 -2.54 -22.96
N GLU A 81 -6.59 -3.51 -23.86
CA GLU A 81 -5.66 -4.62 -23.69
C GLU A 81 -4.22 -4.11 -23.50
N GLY A 82 -3.58 -4.52 -22.41
CA GLY A 82 -2.22 -4.08 -22.07
C GLY A 82 -2.13 -2.77 -21.29
N CYS A 83 -3.24 -2.11 -20.96
CA CYS A 83 -3.19 -0.92 -20.09
C CYS A 83 -3.07 -1.30 -18.61
N ASP A 84 -1.93 -0.95 -18.01
CA ASP A 84 -1.78 -0.90 -16.56
C ASP A 84 -2.25 0.47 -16.04
N VAL A 85 -3.47 0.52 -15.50
CA VAL A 85 -4.07 1.74 -14.95
C VAL A 85 -3.30 2.31 -13.75
N PHE A 86 -2.39 1.55 -13.15
CA PHE A 86 -1.55 1.99 -12.02
C PHE A 86 -0.18 2.50 -12.46
N SER A 87 0.15 2.43 -13.75
CA SER A 87 1.38 2.94 -14.35
C SER A 87 1.07 4.15 -15.24
N GLY A 88 1.62 5.31 -14.86
CA GLY A 88 1.18 6.58 -15.40
C GLY A 88 1.90 7.77 -14.78
N ARG A 89 1.29 8.94 -14.95
CA ARG A 89 1.79 10.21 -14.41
C ARG A 89 0.63 11.08 -13.91
N TRP A 90 0.94 11.98 -12.99
CA TRP A 90 0.02 13.05 -12.61
C TRP A 90 0.01 14.13 -13.69
N VAL A 91 -1.20 14.57 -14.04
CA VAL A 91 -1.45 15.66 -14.99
C VAL A 91 -2.38 16.68 -14.35
N TRP A 92 -2.15 17.95 -14.66
CA TRP A 92 -3.03 19.03 -14.21
C TRP A 92 -4.37 18.97 -14.93
N ASP A 93 -5.47 19.20 -14.21
CA ASP A 93 -6.84 19.18 -14.71
C ASP A 93 -7.63 20.33 -14.10
N GLU A 94 -8.01 21.29 -14.94
CA GLU A 94 -8.78 22.49 -14.54
C GLU A 94 -10.20 22.16 -14.07
N ASN A 95 -10.72 20.97 -14.40
CA ASN A 95 -12.07 20.56 -14.02
C ASN A 95 -12.14 19.89 -12.63
N ARG A 96 -11.04 19.95 -11.87
CA ARG A 96 -10.93 19.40 -10.52
C ARG A 96 -11.03 20.49 -9.45
N PRO A 97 -11.39 20.13 -8.20
CA PRO A 97 -11.79 18.79 -7.73
C PRO A 97 -13.19 18.35 -8.20
N LEU A 98 -13.55 17.08 -8.00
CA LEU A 98 -14.88 16.53 -8.38
C LEU A 98 -16.01 17.01 -7.45
N TYR A 99 -15.66 17.55 -6.28
CA TYR A 99 -16.52 18.21 -5.31
C TYR A 99 -15.64 19.15 -4.48
N GLU A 100 -16.20 20.22 -3.94
CA GLU A 100 -15.51 21.11 -3.01
C GLU A 100 -15.59 20.59 -1.57
N GLU A 101 -14.59 20.90 -0.75
CA GLU A 101 -14.55 20.50 0.68
C GLU A 101 -15.83 20.91 1.43
N SER A 102 -16.30 22.14 1.20
CA SER A 102 -17.49 22.70 1.83
C SER A 102 -18.80 22.06 1.39
N GLU A 103 -18.81 21.32 0.27
CA GLU A 103 -20.02 20.66 -0.24
C GLU A 103 -20.30 19.35 0.47
N CYS A 104 -19.29 18.67 1.02
CA CYS A 104 -19.42 17.35 1.63
C CYS A 104 -19.37 17.41 3.17
N PRO A 105 -20.52 17.40 3.88
CA PRO A 105 -20.55 17.49 5.35
C PRO A 105 -20.08 16.22 6.06
N TYR A 106 -19.73 15.17 5.32
CA TYR A 106 -19.29 13.89 5.85
C TYR A 106 -17.76 13.80 6.01
N ILE A 107 -17.02 14.80 5.54
CA ILE A 107 -15.57 14.85 5.73
C ILE A 107 -15.28 15.05 7.22
N GLN A 108 -14.45 14.18 7.78
CA GLN A 108 -14.04 14.30 9.16
C GLN A 108 -13.12 15.53 9.31
N PRO A 109 -13.22 16.30 10.41
CA PRO A 109 -12.40 17.51 10.62
C PRO A 109 -10.87 17.29 10.57
N GLN A 110 -10.42 16.05 10.65
CA GLN A 110 -9.01 15.69 10.47
C GLN A 110 -8.53 15.79 9.01
N LEU A 111 -9.46 15.83 8.04
CA LEU A 111 -9.19 15.78 6.59
C LEU A 111 -9.66 17.05 5.84
N THR A 112 -10.41 17.95 6.51
CA THR A 112 -10.90 19.23 5.99
C THR A 112 -9.79 20.30 6.08
N CYS A 113 -8.86 20.28 5.14
CA CYS A 113 -7.67 21.13 5.19
C CYS A 113 -7.97 22.61 4.95
N GLN A 114 -8.90 22.93 4.05
CA GLN A 114 -9.25 24.32 3.74
C GLN A 114 -9.97 24.97 4.92
N GLU A 115 -10.92 24.28 5.55
CA GLU A 115 -11.60 24.72 6.78
C GLU A 115 -10.59 24.97 7.91
N HIS A 116 -9.49 24.21 7.96
CA HIS A 116 -8.44 24.35 8.96
C HIS A 116 -7.29 25.27 8.50
N GLY A 117 -7.53 26.14 7.50
CA GLY A 117 -6.67 27.26 7.17
C GLY A 117 -5.58 26.95 6.14
N ARG A 118 -5.65 25.83 5.42
CA ARG A 118 -4.71 25.56 4.33
C ARG A 118 -4.87 26.60 3.22
N PRO A 119 -3.82 27.37 2.88
CA PRO A 119 -3.96 28.49 1.94
C PRO A 119 -3.91 28.07 0.46
N ASP A 120 -3.20 26.99 0.13
CA ASP A 120 -3.07 26.50 -1.24
C ASP A 120 -4.17 25.48 -1.59
N LYS A 121 -4.64 25.51 -2.84
CA LYS A 121 -5.60 24.54 -3.40
C LYS A 121 -5.05 23.71 -4.56
N ASN A 122 -3.84 24.01 -5.04
CA ASN A 122 -3.27 23.39 -6.24
C ASN A 122 -3.18 21.85 -6.16
N TYR A 123 -3.02 21.28 -4.95
CA TYR A 123 -2.99 19.84 -4.75
C TYR A 123 -4.31 19.14 -5.18
N GLN A 124 -5.42 19.86 -5.26
CA GLN A 124 -6.74 19.34 -5.64
C GLN A 124 -6.87 19.14 -7.16
N HIS A 125 -6.06 19.85 -7.97
CA HIS A 125 -6.18 19.92 -9.43
C HIS A 125 -5.40 18.82 -10.19
N TRP A 126 -4.86 17.83 -9.49
CA TRP A 126 -4.10 16.75 -10.12
C TRP A 126 -4.98 15.53 -10.41
N ARG A 127 -4.90 15.03 -11.65
CA ARG A 127 -5.49 13.78 -12.12
C ARG A 127 -4.42 12.75 -12.44
N TRP A 128 -4.68 11.48 -12.15
CA TRP A 128 -3.84 10.39 -12.62
C TRP A 128 -4.14 10.02 -14.08
N GLN A 129 -3.12 9.98 -14.92
CA GLN A 129 -3.19 9.59 -16.32
C GLN A 129 -2.32 8.34 -16.55
N PRO A 130 -2.93 7.16 -16.75
CA PRO A 130 -2.20 5.97 -17.17
C PRO A 130 -1.46 6.20 -18.49
N HIS A 131 -0.33 5.51 -18.69
CA HIS A 131 0.47 5.66 -19.91
C HIS A 131 -0.19 5.06 -21.15
N GLY A 132 -0.87 3.93 -21.00
CA GLY A 132 -1.40 3.13 -22.11
C GLY A 132 -2.88 3.36 -22.42
N CYS A 133 -3.60 4.12 -21.59
CA CYS A 133 -5.03 4.39 -21.77
C CYS A 133 -5.47 5.59 -20.92
N SER A 134 -6.74 5.97 -21.02
CA SER A 134 -7.36 6.95 -20.11
C SER A 134 -8.27 6.26 -19.11
N LEU A 135 -8.30 6.77 -17.88
CA LEU A 135 -9.29 6.32 -16.90
C LEU A 135 -10.69 6.73 -17.36
N PRO A 136 -11.70 5.86 -17.18
CA PRO A 136 -13.09 6.26 -17.36
C PRO A 136 -13.43 7.35 -16.34
N SER A 137 -14.14 8.39 -16.78
CA SER A 137 -14.63 9.43 -15.88
C SER A 137 -15.51 8.83 -14.80
N PHE A 138 -15.31 9.26 -13.54
CA PHE A 138 -16.14 8.81 -12.43
C PHE A 138 -17.61 9.18 -12.67
N ASN A 139 -18.49 8.19 -12.66
CA ASN A 139 -19.92 8.38 -12.85
C ASN A 139 -20.67 8.00 -11.57
N ALA A 140 -21.05 9.00 -10.79
CA ALA A 140 -21.76 8.82 -9.53
C ALA A 140 -23.11 8.12 -9.72
N THR A 141 -23.86 8.41 -10.80
CA THR A 141 -25.12 7.74 -11.12
C THR A 141 -24.92 6.25 -11.37
N LEU A 142 -23.91 5.88 -12.17
CA LEU A 142 -23.57 4.47 -12.41
C LEU A 142 -23.18 3.77 -11.11
N MET A 143 -22.40 4.43 -10.24
CA MET A 143 -22.03 3.86 -8.95
C MET A 143 -23.27 3.62 -8.08
N LEU A 144 -24.15 4.61 -7.94
CA LEU A 144 -25.36 4.52 -7.13
C LEU A 144 -26.33 3.45 -7.65
N GLU A 145 -26.63 3.44 -8.95
CA GLU A 145 -27.48 2.40 -9.56
C GLU A 145 -26.88 1.00 -9.40
N THR A 146 -25.56 0.88 -9.52
CA THR A 146 -24.86 -0.38 -9.26
C THR A 146 -25.03 -0.85 -7.83
N LEU A 147 -25.02 0.07 -6.87
CA LEU A 147 -25.20 -0.21 -5.45
C LEU A 147 -26.66 -0.43 -5.04
N ARG A 148 -27.62 -0.31 -5.94
CA ARG A 148 -29.05 -0.49 -5.61
C ARG A 148 -29.31 -1.87 -5.00
N GLY A 149 -29.82 -1.89 -3.77
CA GLY A 149 -30.05 -3.12 -3.00
C GLY A 149 -28.78 -3.80 -2.51
N LYS A 150 -27.64 -3.10 -2.43
CA LYS A 150 -26.31 -3.68 -2.15
C LYS A 150 -25.56 -2.98 -1.03
N LYS A 151 -24.55 -3.69 -0.52
CA LYS A 151 -23.61 -3.19 0.48
C LYS A 151 -22.19 -3.10 -0.07
N MET A 152 -21.62 -1.90 -0.04
CA MET A 152 -20.19 -1.66 -0.24
C MET A 152 -19.50 -1.44 1.10
N LEU A 153 -18.42 -2.19 1.37
CA LEU A 153 -17.75 -2.18 2.67
C LEU A 153 -16.25 -1.93 2.52
N PHE A 154 -15.75 -0.87 3.12
CA PHE A 154 -14.33 -0.61 3.33
C PHE A 154 -13.90 -1.20 4.68
N VAL A 155 -12.77 -1.89 4.74
CA VAL A 155 -12.29 -2.57 5.95
C VAL A 155 -10.80 -2.33 6.11
N GLY A 156 -10.41 -1.64 7.18
CA GLY A 156 -9.00 -1.38 7.39
C GLY A 156 -8.70 -0.35 8.47
N ASP A 157 -7.60 0.37 8.24
CA ASP A 157 -7.11 1.45 9.10
C ASP A 157 -7.68 2.84 8.70
N SER A 158 -7.12 3.90 9.27
CA SER A 158 -7.57 5.28 9.04
C SER A 158 -7.42 5.76 7.60
N LEU A 159 -6.49 5.21 6.81
CA LEU A 159 -6.34 5.58 5.40
C LEU A 159 -7.48 5.03 4.58
N ASN A 160 -7.93 3.81 4.90
CA ASN A 160 -9.11 3.23 4.26
C ASN A 160 -10.39 3.94 4.66
N ARG A 161 -10.48 4.45 5.89
CA ARG A 161 -11.57 5.35 6.31
C ARG A 161 -11.60 6.62 5.47
N GLY A 162 -10.45 7.21 5.17
CA GLY A 162 -10.37 8.36 4.25
C GLY A 162 -10.84 8.02 2.83
N GLN A 163 -10.47 6.85 2.30
CA GLN A 163 -11.00 6.37 1.01
C GLN A 163 -12.52 6.17 1.03
N PHE A 164 -13.07 5.63 2.12
CA PHE A 164 -14.51 5.52 2.34
C PHE A 164 -15.21 6.89 2.31
N VAL A 165 -14.69 7.87 3.06
CA VAL A 165 -15.25 9.23 3.12
C VAL A 165 -15.20 9.89 1.74
N SER A 166 -14.10 9.76 1.00
CA SER A 166 -13.99 10.22 -0.38
C SER A 166 -15.07 9.59 -1.27
N MET A 167 -15.34 8.28 -1.16
CA MET A 167 -16.39 7.63 -1.95
C MET A 167 -17.77 8.18 -1.62
N VAL A 168 -18.05 8.45 -0.35
CA VAL A 168 -19.30 9.13 0.08
C VAL A 168 -19.39 10.52 -0.55
N CYS A 169 -18.31 11.31 -0.50
CA CYS A 169 -18.28 12.66 -1.09
C CYS A 169 -18.39 12.68 -2.62
N LEU A 170 -17.96 11.61 -3.30
CA LEU A 170 -18.13 11.48 -4.75
C LEU A 170 -19.58 11.19 -5.17
N VAL A 171 -20.42 10.65 -4.28
CA VAL A 171 -21.79 10.23 -4.64
C VAL A 171 -22.91 11.01 -3.92
N HIS A 172 -22.66 11.60 -2.75
CA HIS A 172 -23.72 12.13 -1.88
C HIS A 172 -24.52 13.29 -2.49
N ARG A 173 -23.96 14.05 -3.45
CA ARG A 173 -24.65 15.19 -4.10
C ARG A 173 -25.85 14.74 -4.93
N LEU A 174 -25.82 13.52 -5.46
CA LEU A 174 -26.93 12.97 -6.25
C LEU A 174 -28.04 12.36 -5.39
N VAL A 175 -27.86 12.32 -4.07
CA VAL A 175 -28.84 11.76 -3.14
C VAL A 175 -29.51 12.90 -2.38
N PRO A 176 -30.86 13.02 -2.40
CA PRO A 176 -31.58 14.02 -1.60
C PRO A 176 -31.24 13.95 -0.12
N ASP A 177 -31.26 15.10 0.58
CA ASP A 177 -30.82 15.18 1.98
C ASP A 177 -31.68 14.35 2.93
N ASP A 178 -32.98 14.23 2.67
CA ASP A 178 -33.91 13.37 3.41
C ASP A 178 -33.77 11.88 3.08
N ALA A 179 -33.15 11.56 1.94
CA ALA A 179 -32.89 10.22 1.45
C ALA A 179 -31.50 9.67 1.84
N LYS A 180 -30.66 10.44 2.56
CA LYS A 180 -29.33 9.99 3.03
C LYS A 180 -29.12 10.17 4.52
N SER A 181 -28.24 9.36 5.10
CA SER A 181 -27.81 9.53 6.50
C SER A 181 -26.45 8.88 6.77
N MET A 182 -25.66 9.44 7.68
CA MET A 182 -24.44 8.84 8.22
C MET A 182 -24.67 8.45 9.68
N LYS A 183 -24.27 7.23 10.08
CA LYS A 183 -24.34 6.76 11.47
C LYS A 183 -23.07 6.02 11.86
N THR A 184 -22.58 6.26 13.06
CA THR A 184 -21.50 5.47 13.67
C THR A 184 -22.08 4.50 14.69
N VAL A 185 -21.83 3.20 14.54
CA VAL A 185 -22.33 2.14 15.42
C VAL A 185 -21.21 1.17 15.74
N GLY A 186 -20.66 1.24 16.96
CA GLY A 186 -19.50 0.45 17.36
C GLY A 186 -18.31 0.76 16.45
N ASN A 187 -17.83 -0.25 15.73
CA ASN A 187 -16.70 -0.12 14.79
C ASN A 187 -17.12 0.26 13.36
N PHE A 188 -18.40 0.53 13.13
CA PHE A 188 -18.93 0.90 11.81
C PHE A 188 -19.17 2.39 11.67
N ASP A 189 -18.83 2.94 10.50
CA ASP A 189 -19.44 4.14 9.94
C ASP A 189 -20.30 3.72 8.74
N ILE A 190 -21.58 4.09 8.74
CA ILE A 190 -22.58 3.62 7.77
C ILE A 190 -23.23 4.82 7.09
N PHE A 191 -22.98 4.98 5.79
CA PHE A 191 -23.69 5.90 4.92
C PHE A 191 -24.83 5.16 4.22
N THR A 192 -26.07 5.50 4.58
CA THR A 192 -27.30 4.90 4.02
C THR A 192 -27.87 5.79 2.93
N ILE A 193 -28.26 5.16 1.81
CA ILE A 193 -28.88 5.79 0.65
C ILE A 193 -30.26 5.13 0.47
N LYS A 194 -31.31 5.77 1.00
CA LYS A 194 -32.65 5.16 1.16
C LYS A 194 -33.30 4.80 -0.17
N ASP A 195 -33.30 5.73 -1.14
CA ASP A 195 -33.94 5.54 -2.45
C ASP A 195 -33.29 4.44 -3.29
N TYR A 196 -32.06 4.09 -2.96
CA TYR A 196 -31.32 3.00 -3.59
C TYR A 196 -31.37 1.72 -2.78
N ASN A 197 -31.90 1.74 -1.54
CA ASN A 197 -31.78 0.64 -0.58
C ASN A 197 -30.33 0.13 -0.49
N ALA A 198 -29.38 1.07 -0.38
CA ALA A 198 -27.95 0.81 -0.49
C ALA A 198 -27.19 1.36 0.71
N THR A 199 -26.05 0.74 1.02
CA THR A 199 -25.11 1.26 2.01
C THR A 199 -23.67 1.30 1.49
N ILE A 200 -22.96 2.37 1.85
CA ILE A 200 -21.51 2.47 1.77
C ILE A 200 -21.03 2.52 3.21
N GLU A 201 -20.15 1.61 3.60
CA GLU A 201 -19.79 1.38 4.99
C GLU A 201 -18.28 1.35 5.17
N PHE A 202 -17.81 1.75 6.34
CA PHE A 202 -16.46 1.52 6.81
C PHE A 202 -16.50 0.69 8.10
N TYR A 203 -15.61 -0.30 8.21
CA TYR A 203 -15.40 -1.08 9.42
C TYR A 203 -13.96 -0.97 9.89
N TRP A 204 -13.79 -0.54 11.14
CA TRP A 204 -12.49 -0.42 11.79
C TRP A 204 -11.89 -1.80 12.11
N ALA A 205 -10.85 -2.17 11.37
CA ALA A 205 -10.06 -3.38 11.59
C ALA A 205 -8.63 -3.13 11.07
N PRO A 206 -7.83 -2.32 11.76
CA PRO A 206 -6.60 -1.75 11.23
C PRO A 206 -5.53 -2.81 10.93
N PHE A 207 -5.60 -3.98 11.56
CA PHE A 207 -4.75 -5.15 11.29
C PHE A 207 -5.49 -6.31 10.60
N LEU A 208 -6.78 -6.14 10.29
CA LEU A 208 -7.76 -7.14 9.84
C LEU A 208 -8.02 -8.29 10.83
N LEU A 209 -7.00 -8.75 11.54
CA LEU A 209 -7.07 -9.68 12.66
C LEU A 209 -7.50 -8.95 13.95
N GLU A 210 -7.95 -9.71 14.94
CA GLU A 210 -8.21 -9.20 16.29
C GLU A 210 -6.92 -8.63 16.89
N SER A 211 -7.00 -7.44 17.48
CA SER A 211 -5.88 -6.72 18.05
C SER A 211 -6.30 -5.94 19.29
N ASN A 212 -5.32 -5.53 20.10
CA ASN A 212 -5.58 -4.61 21.21
C ASN A 212 -6.00 -3.20 20.75
N SER A 213 -5.96 -2.92 19.44
CA SER A 213 -6.21 -1.60 18.86
C SER A 213 -7.54 -1.53 18.06
N ASP A 214 -8.48 -2.42 18.36
CA ASP A 214 -9.74 -2.60 17.62
C ASP A 214 -10.88 -1.66 18.06
N ASP A 215 -10.67 -0.81 19.07
CA ASP A 215 -11.64 0.22 19.47
C ASP A 215 -11.48 1.47 18.57
N ALA A 216 -12.47 1.75 17.71
CA ALA A 216 -12.39 2.87 16.75
C ALA A 216 -12.12 4.26 17.38
N VAL A 217 -12.31 4.42 18.69
CA VAL A 217 -12.04 5.66 19.44
C VAL A 217 -10.76 5.56 20.29
N LYS A 218 -10.60 4.49 21.07
CA LYS A 218 -9.49 4.28 22.02
C LYS A 218 -8.46 3.29 21.49
N HIS A 219 -7.83 3.62 20.36
CA HIS A 219 -6.89 2.74 19.66
C HIS A 219 -5.44 3.24 19.57
N ARG A 220 -5.13 4.35 20.24
CA ARG A 220 -3.77 4.89 20.30
C ARG A 220 -3.00 4.16 21.38
N ILE A 221 -2.41 3.03 21.00
CA ILE A 221 -1.61 2.17 21.87
C ILE A 221 -0.19 2.12 21.31
N GLU A 222 0.79 2.24 22.20
CA GLU A 222 2.21 2.21 21.85
C GLU A 222 2.63 0.79 21.43
N GLU A 223 2.45 -0.18 22.34
CA GLU A 223 2.69 -1.59 22.09
C GLU A 223 1.48 -2.27 21.48
N ARG A 224 1.48 -2.39 20.15
CA ARG A 224 0.40 -3.05 19.41
C ARG A 224 0.62 -4.55 19.37
N VAL A 225 -0.45 -5.31 19.63
CA VAL A 225 -0.43 -6.78 19.62
C VAL A 225 -1.55 -7.28 18.73
N VAL A 226 -1.24 -8.23 17.86
CA VAL A 226 -2.21 -8.88 16.96
C VAL A 226 -2.35 -10.35 17.32
N ARG A 227 -3.58 -10.83 17.43
CA ARG A 227 -3.86 -12.24 17.71
C ARG A 227 -3.79 -13.08 16.44
N LYS A 228 -3.04 -14.17 16.49
CA LYS A 228 -2.89 -15.08 15.35
C LYS A 228 -4.20 -15.79 15.01
N GLY A 229 -4.52 -15.87 13.71
CA GLY A 229 -5.64 -16.69 13.21
C GLY A 229 -7.04 -16.22 13.61
N SER A 230 -7.17 -15.01 14.14
CA SER A 230 -8.39 -14.46 14.76
C SER A 230 -9.31 -13.69 13.80
N ILE A 231 -9.13 -13.84 12.48
CA ILE A 231 -9.86 -13.07 11.45
C ILE A 231 -11.39 -13.10 11.62
N ASN A 232 -11.96 -14.14 12.23
CA ASN A 232 -13.41 -14.25 12.44
C ASN A 232 -13.96 -13.35 13.55
N ALA A 233 -13.11 -12.79 14.43
CA ALA A 233 -13.51 -11.78 15.39
C ALA A 233 -14.17 -10.58 14.67
N HIS A 234 -13.58 -10.17 13.55
CA HIS A 234 -14.09 -9.12 12.68
C HIS A 234 -14.88 -9.67 11.49
N GLY A 235 -14.40 -10.74 10.87
CA GLY A 235 -14.95 -11.32 9.65
C GLY A 235 -16.40 -11.80 9.75
N LYS A 236 -16.98 -11.93 10.95
CA LYS A 236 -18.44 -12.15 11.07
C LYS A 236 -19.26 -10.96 10.57
N TYR A 237 -18.75 -9.73 10.69
CA TYR A 237 -19.42 -8.49 10.32
C TYR A 237 -19.30 -8.14 8.82
N TRP A 238 -18.28 -8.67 8.16
CA TRP A 238 -18.02 -8.40 6.73
C TRP A 238 -18.89 -9.24 5.79
N LYS A 239 -19.54 -10.29 6.31
CA LYS A 239 -20.42 -11.15 5.52
C LYS A 239 -21.56 -10.35 4.89
N GLY A 240 -21.99 -10.79 3.71
CA GLY A 240 -23.07 -10.15 2.96
C GLY A 240 -22.69 -8.83 2.27
N ALA A 241 -21.42 -8.43 2.27
CA ALA A 241 -20.97 -7.34 1.41
C ALA A 241 -20.95 -7.79 -0.06
N ASP A 242 -21.49 -6.97 -0.96
CA ASP A 242 -21.43 -7.18 -2.41
C ASP A 242 -20.08 -6.71 -2.97
N ILE A 243 -19.56 -5.61 -2.42
CA ILE A 243 -18.25 -5.06 -2.77
C ILE A 243 -17.49 -4.84 -1.46
N ILE A 244 -16.28 -5.39 -1.36
CA ILE A 244 -15.43 -5.20 -0.19
C ILE A 244 -14.05 -4.67 -0.59
N VAL A 245 -13.59 -3.64 0.09
CA VAL A 245 -12.30 -2.97 -0.15
C VAL A 245 -11.48 -3.06 1.11
N PHE A 246 -10.50 -3.95 1.13
CA PHE A 246 -9.59 -4.11 2.26
C PHE A 246 -8.38 -3.18 2.14
N ASN A 247 -7.85 -2.73 3.27
CA ASN A 247 -6.54 -2.12 3.38
C ASN A 247 -5.97 -2.33 4.79
N THR A 248 -4.66 -2.48 4.89
CA THR A 248 -3.97 -2.50 6.18
C THR A 248 -2.50 -2.24 5.92
N TYR A 249 -1.90 -1.19 6.51
CA TYR A 249 -0.47 -0.95 6.32
C TYR A 249 0.15 -0.16 7.45
N LEU A 250 -0.37 1.05 7.69
CA LEU A 250 0.29 2.08 8.49
C LEU A 250 0.77 1.54 9.84
N TRP A 251 -0.06 0.75 10.49
CA TRP A 251 0.16 0.32 11.87
C TRP A 251 1.13 -0.84 12.02
N TRP A 252 1.43 -1.54 10.93
CA TRP A 252 2.50 -2.53 10.88
C TRP A 252 3.87 -1.85 10.83
N MET A 253 3.96 -0.59 10.38
CA MET A 253 5.21 0.13 10.09
C MET A 253 5.80 0.80 11.33
N ARG A 254 5.83 0.10 12.46
CA ARG A 254 6.42 0.60 13.73
C ARG A 254 7.87 0.15 13.94
N GLY A 255 8.31 -0.86 13.20
CA GLY A 255 9.64 -1.44 13.36
C GLY A 255 9.85 -2.67 12.46
N LEU A 256 10.96 -3.37 12.70
CA LEU A 256 11.33 -4.59 11.98
C LEU A 256 10.67 -5.85 12.55
N HIS A 257 10.17 -5.76 13.79
CA HIS A 257 9.52 -6.83 14.50
C HIS A 257 8.12 -6.43 14.98
N PHE A 258 7.29 -7.43 15.26
CA PHE A 258 5.90 -7.25 15.64
C PHE A 258 5.45 -8.32 16.64
N ASN A 259 4.63 -7.92 17.61
CA ASN A 259 4.13 -8.78 18.67
C ASN A 259 2.87 -9.55 18.23
N ILE A 260 2.95 -10.87 18.28
CA ILE A 260 1.87 -11.79 17.93
C ILE A 260 1.44 -12.59 19.15
N LEU A 261 0.17 -12.43 19.54
CA LEU A 261 -0.46 -13.23 20.57
C LEU A 261 -0.87 -14.61 20.00
N GLN A 262 -0.43 -15.70 20.62
CA GLN A 262 -0.80 -17.07 20.23
C GLN A 262 -2.16 -17.50 20.81
N GLY A 263 -2.51 -17.02 22.02
CA GLY A 263 -3.72 -17.36 22.77
C GLY A 263 -4.89 -16.39 22.57
N SER A 264 -5.63 -16.08 23.64
CA SER A 264 -6.74 -15.12 23.68
C SER A 264 -6.38 -13.85 24.45
N PHE A 265 -7.06 -12.74 24.10
CA PHE A 265 -6.98 -11.50 24.89
C PHE A 265 -7.66 -11.62 26.27
N ASP A 266 -8.35 -12.73 26.55
CA ASP A 266 -8.94 -13.03 27.87
C ASP A 266 -8.07 -13.94 28.76
N ASP A 267 -7.01 -14.56 28.23
CA ASP A 267 -6.16 -15.48 29.01
C ASP A 267 -5.42 -14.75 30.15
N GLU A 268 -5.30 -15.36 31.33
CA GLU A 268 -4.57 -14.75 32.46
C GLU A 268 -3.08 -14.51 32.15
N VAL A 269 -2.47 -15.45 31.43
CA VAL A 269 -1.07 -15.37 30.98
C VAL A 269 -1.05 -15.18 29.46
N LYS A 270 -0.40 -14.12 29.00
CA LYS A 270 -0.28 -13.81 27.58
C LYS A 270 0.97 -14.45 26.98
N ASP A 271 0.78 -15.40 26.07
CA ASP A 271 1.85 -15.94 25.22
C ASP A 271 2.01 -15.05 23.97
N ILE A 272 2.91 -14.07 24.08
CA ILE A 272 3.25 -13.14 23.01
C ILE A 272 4.63 -13.52 22.46
N VAL A 273 4.68 -13.76 21.16
CA VAL A 273 5.93 -14.01 20.44
C VAL A 273 6.23 -12.84 19.53
N GLU A 274 7.50 -12.46 19.47
CA GLU A 274 7.99 -11.48 18.52
C GLU A 274 8.38 -12.18 17.21
N VAL A 275 7.92 -11.65 16.08
CA VAL A 275 8.28 -12.12 14.73
C VAL A 275 8.65 -10.93 13.86
N SER A 276 9.24 -11.15 12.68
CA SER A 276 9.43 -10.06 11.73
C SER A 276 8.10 -9.47 11.27
N THR A 277 8.07 -8.16 10.99
CA THR A 277 6.89 -7.47 10.47
C THR A 277 6.35 -8.13 9.21
N GLU A 278 7.22 -8.60 8.32
CA GLU A 278 6.85 -9.33 7.11
C GLU A 278 6.11 -10.65 7.41
N GLU A 279 6.55 -11.39 8.42
CA GLU A 279 5.89 -12.65 8.78
C GLU A 279 4.55 -12.38 9.49
N ALA A 280 4.50 -11.41 10.39
CA ALA A 280 3.26 -10.94 11.00
C ALA A 280 2.22 -10.53 9.95
N TYR A 281 2.63 -9.70 8.99
CA TYR A 281 1.79 -9.26 7.87
C TYR A 281 1.36 -10.44 6.99
N ARG A 282 2.25 -11.41 6.74
CA ARG A 282 1.94 -12.64 6.00
C ARG A 282 0.84 -13.45 6.69
N MET A 283 0.84 -13.53 8.03
CA MET A 283 -0.21 -14.21 8.79
C MET A 283 -1.59 -13.56 8.58
N ALA A 284 -1.65 -12.23 8.55
CA ALA A 284 -2.88 -11.48 8.26
C ALA A 284 -3.38 -11.74 6.83
N MET A 285 -2.49 -11.65 5.83
CA MET A 285 -2.85 -11.90 4.42
C MET A 285 -3.37 -13.32 4.20
N LYS A 286 -2.71 -14.34 4.76
CA LYS A 286 -3.18 -15.74 4.69
C LYS A 286 -4.56 -15.91 5.32
N SER A 287 -4.78 -15.29 6.48
CA SER A 287 -6.05 -15.39 7.19
C SER A 287 -7.19 -14.70 6.44
N MET A 288 -6.94 -13.52 5.88
CA MET A 288 -7.87 -12.78 5.03
C MET A 288 -8.22 -13.61 3.78
N LEU A 289 -7.23 -14.12 3.05
CA LEU A 289 -7.46 -14.95 1.84
C LEU A 289 -8.29 -16.20 2.15
N LYS A 290 -7.99 -16.89 3.26
CA LYS A 290 -8.76 -18.06 3.73
C LYS A 290 -10.19 -17.68 4.08
N TRP A 291 -10.38 -16.53 4.74
CA TRP A 291 -11.70 -16.02 5.08
C TRP A 291 -12.51 -15.68 3.83
N ILE A 292 -11.93 -14.96 2.86
CA ILE A 292 -12.61 -14.60 1.61
C ILE A 292 -13.05 -15.87 0.87
N LYS A 293 -12.13 -16.83 0.68
CA LYS A 293 -12.44 -18.11 0.00
C LYS A 293 -13.64 -18.84 0.60
N LYS A 294 -13.85 -18.74 1.92
CA LYS A 294 -14.92 -19.44 2.63
C LYS A 294 -16.24 -18.67 2.64
N ASN A 295 -16.20 -17.34 2.57
CA ASN A 295 -17.35 -16.49 2.90
C ASN A 295 -17.84 -15.60 1.74
N MET A 296 -17.12 -15.57 0.61
CA MET A 296 -17.46 -14.74 -0.55
C MET A 296 -17.78 -15.59 -1.79
N ASP A 297 -18.85 -15.23 -2.49
CA ASP A 297 -19.24 -15.84 -3.76
C ASP A 297 -18.62 -15.03 -4.92
N PRO A 298 -17.59 -15.56 -5.62
CA PRO A 298 -16.91 -14.84 -6.69
C PRO A 298 -17.81 -14.50 -7.90
N ASN A 299 -19.00 -15.09 -7.99
CA ASN A 299 -19.98 -14.79 -9.04
C ASN A 299 -20.90 -13.62 -8.67
N LYS A 300 -20.91 -13.19 -7.41
CA LYS A 300 -21.79 -12.13 -6.90
C LYS A 300 -21.03 -10.98 -6.27
N THR A 301 -19.85 -11.25 -5.72
CA THR A 301 -19.10 -10.26 -4.95
C THR A 301 -17.80 -9.85 -5.63
N ARG A 302 -17.37 -8.62 -5.38
CA ARG A 302 -16.04 -8.13 -5.76
C ARG A 302 -15.23 -7.82 -4.53
N VAL A 303 -13.99 -8.30 -4.53
CA VAL A 303 -13.04 -8.10 -3.45
C VAL A 303 -11.86 -7.30 -3.98
N PHE A 304 -11.58 -6.19 -3.33
CA PHE A 304 -10.46 -5.32 -3.60
C PHE A 304 -9.50 -5.31 -2.41
N PHE A 305 -8.22 -5.10 -2.70
CA PHE A 305 -7.23 -4.78 -1.69
C PHE A 305 -6.45 -3.55 -2.15
N THR A 306 -6.60 -2.45 -1.42
CA THR A 306 -5.83 -1.21 -1.63
C THR A 306 -4.44 -1.38 -1.06
N SER A 307 -3.40 -1.15 -1.87
CA SER A 307 -2.01 -1.24 -1.45
C SER A 307 -1.63 -0.19 -0.40
N MET A 308 -0.36 -0.18 0.04
CA MET A 308 0.10 0.76 1.05
C MET A 308 -0.05 2.22 0.60
N SER A 309 -0.61 3.05 1.49
CA SER A 309 -0.53 4.50 1.39
C SER A 309 0.83 4.95 1.93
N PRO A 310 1.62 5.73 1.19
CA PRO A 310 2.90 6.24 1.65
C PRO A 310 2.72 7.34 2.71
N SER A 311 3.78 7.59 3.46
CA SER A 311 3.99 8.79 4.28
C SER A 311 5.14 9.63 3.74
N HIS A 312 5.18 10.89 4.14
CA HIS A 312 6.21 11.86 3.74
C HIS A 312 6.83 12.54 4.97
N GLU A 313 7.45 11.75 5.84
CA GLU A 313 8.01 12.21 7.12
C GLU A 313 9.42 12.81 7.01
N LYS A 314 10.13 12.59 5.89
CA LYS A 314 11.55 12.96 5.75
C LYS A 314 11.84 13.62 4.42
N SER A 315 11.97 14.94 4.42
CA SER A 315 12.11 15.69 3.16
C SER A 315 13.41 15.43 2.40
N ILE A 316 14.45 15.02 3.11
CA ILE A 316 15.73 14.59 2.50
C ILE A 316 15.54 13.46 1.48
N GLU A 317 14.49 12.63 1.60
CA GLU A 317 14.22 11.55 0.66
C GLU A 317 13.83 12.04 -0.73
N TRP A 318 13.34 13.29 -0.84
CA TRP A 318 13.00 13.93 -2.10
C TRP A 318 13.83 15.18 -2.38
N GLY A 319 15.02 15.27 -1.78
CA GLY A 319 15.97 16.38 -2.00
C GLY A 319 15.69 17.64 -1.19
N GLY A 320 14.81 17.58 -0.18
CA GLY A 320 14.56 18.65 0.77
C GLY A 320 15.60 18.73 1.92
N GLU A 321 15.33 19.59 2.89
CA GLU A 321 16.20 19.82 4.04
C GLU A 321 16.16 18.68 5.09
N PRO A 322 17.28 18.41 5.80
CA PRO A 322 17.28 17.51 6.94
C PRO A 322 16.29 17.95 8.04
N ASN A 323 15.68 16.99 8.73
CA ASN A 323 14.71 17.22 9.82
C ASN A 323 13.45 18.01 9.43
N LYS A 324 13.15 18.11 8.13
CA LYS A 324 11.85 18.61 7.61
C LYS A 324 11.02 17.44 7.07
N ASN A 325 9.73 17.69 6.86
CA ASN A 325 8.75 16.71 6.39
C ASN A 325 7.80 17.36 5.36
N CYS A 326 6.60 16.80 5.15
CA CYS A 326 5.59 17.32 4.23
C CYS A 326 5.06 18.73 4.52
N TYR A 327 5.40 19.35 5.66
CA TYR A 327 4.96 20.71 5.96
C TYR A 327 5.51 21.72 4.93
N ASN A 328 4.64 22.61 4.46
CA ASN A 328 4.87 23.59 3.38
C ASN A 328 5.18 23.00 1.99
N GLU A 329 5.02 21.70 1.79
CA GLU A 329 5.14 21.11 0.46
C GLU A 329 3.86 21.36 -0.34
N THR A 330 3.98 22.08 -1.46
CA THR A 330 2.84 22.46 -2.34
C THR A 330 2.98 21.93 -3.77
N LYS A 331 4.06 21.19 -4.03
CA LYS A 331 4.37 20.56 -5.32
C LYS A 331 4.66 19.09 -5.12
N MET A 332 4.36 18.30 -6.14
CA MET A 332 4.69 16.87 -6.16
C MET A 332 6.20 16.64 -6.22
N ILE A 333 6.59 15.39 -5.99
CA ILE A 333 7.93 14.89 -6.29
C ILE A 333 8.01 14.62 -7.80
N GLU A 334 9.00 15.21 -8.46
CA GLU A 334 9.20 15.10 -9.92
C GLU A 334 10.04 13.87 -10.33
N ASP A 335 10.85 13.32 -9.41
CA ASP A 335 11.65 12.13 -9.68
C ASP A 335 10.77 10.91 -9.93
N PRO A 336 10.72 10.36 -11.17
CA PRO A 336 9.89 9.20 -11.49
C PRO A 336 10.37 7.90 -10.83
N ASN A 337 11.58 7.89 -10.27
CA ASN A 337 12.13 6.74 -9.56
C ASN A 337 12.01 6.88 -8.03
N TYR A 338 11.37 7.94 -7.54
CA TYR A 338 11.21 8.17 -6.11
C TYR A 338 10.51 6.99 -5.42
N TRP A 339 11.08 6.56 -4.30
CA TRP A 339 10.51 5.54 -3.44
C TRP A 339 10.90 5.83 -1.98
N GLY A 340 9.95 6.32 -1.19
CA GLY A 340 10.19 6.66 0.22
C GLY A 340 10.48 5.44 1.10
N THR A 341 11.28 5.63 2.15
CA THR A 341 11.71 4.52 3.02
C THR A 341 10.57 3.92 3.84
N ASP A 342 9.55 4.72 4.14
CA ASP A 342 8.34 4.29 4.85
C ASP A 342 7.42 3.43 3.98
N SER A 343 7.70 3.28 2.68
CA SER A 343 6.99 2.33 1.78
C SER A 343 7.79 1.02 1.65
N ARG A 344 7.58 0.05 2.53
CA ARG A 344 8.41 -1.17 2.57
C ARG A 344 8.12 -2.09 1.39
N LYS A 345 9.04 -2.16 0.41
CA LYS A 345 8.97 -3.10 -0.74
C LYS A 345 8.80 -4.55 -0.30
N SER A 346 9.37 -4.94 0.85
CA SER A 346 9.22 -6.28 1.41
C SER A 346 7.77 -6.65 1.74
N ILE A 347 6.96 -5.68 2.18
CA ILE A 347 5.52 -5.89 2.44
C ILE A 347 4.74 -6.03 1.12
N MET A 348 5.07 -5.24 0.09
CA MET A 348 4.50 -5.46 -1.25
C MET A 348 4.82 -6.85 -1.80
N GLN A 349 6.04 -7.34 -1.56
CA GLN A 349 6.44 -8.71 -1.93
C GLN A 349 5.65 -9.78 -1.16
N VAL A 350 5.34 -9.55 0.13
CA VAL A 350 4.46 -10.44 0.90
C VAL A 350 3.08 -10.51 0.25
N ILE A 351 2.48 -9.36 -0.09
CA ILE A 351 1.16 -9.32 -0.74
C ILE A 351 1.20 -10.07 -2.07
N ALA A 352 2.15 -9.73 -2.96
CA ALA A 352 2.28 -10.37 -4.27
C ALA A 352 2.47 -11.89 -4.16
N LYS A 353 3.28 -12.34 -3.20
CA LYS A 353 3.54 -13.77 -2.96
C LYS A 353 2.33 -14.51 -2.41
N GLU A 354 1.54 -13.92 -1.51
CA GLU A 354 0.36 -14.59 -0.96
C GLU A 354 -0.83 -14.53 -1.92
N PHE A 355 -0.99 -13.45 -2.68
CA PHE A 355 -2.07 -13.30 -3.66
C PHE A 355 -1.86 -14.21 -4.87
N SER A 356 -0.63 -14.34 -5.39
CA SER A 356 -0.32 -15.24 -6.51
C SER A 356 -0.56 -16.72 -6.22
N LYS A 357 -0.49 -17.13 -4.94
CA LYS A 357 -0.82 -18.49 -4.49
C LYS A 357 -2.32 -18.73 -4.32
N SER A 358 -3.11 -17.66 -4.26
CA SER A 358 -4.55 -17.74 -4.00
C SER A 358 -5.32 -17.89 -5.30
N LYS A 359 -6.40 -18.69 -5.26
CA LYS A 359 -7.39 -18.77 -6.34
C LYS A 359 -8.55 -17.78 -6.15
N VAL A 360 -8.53 -16.99 -5.07
CA VAL A 360 -9.57 -15.99 -4.79
C VAL A 360 -9.40 -14.84 -5.79
N PRO A 361 -10.47 -14.43 -6.50
CA PRO A 361 -10.39 -13.29 -7.41
C PRO A 361 -10.37 -11.98 -6.61
N ILE A 362 -9.17 -11.53 -6.25
CA ILE A 362 -8.93 -10.24 -5.59
C ILE A 362 -8.36 -9.26 -6.60
N SER A 363 -8.99 -8.10 -6.71
CA SER A 363 -8.49 -6.97 -7.50
C SER A 363 -7.55 -6.13 -6.62
N PHE A 364 -6.28 -6.07 -6.98
CA PHE A 364 -5.29 -5.27 -6.25
C PHE A 364 -5.30 -3.82 -6.79
N LEU A 365 -5.55 -2.85 -5.92
CA LEU A 365 -5.44 -1.43 -6.26
C LEU A 365 -4.04 -0.95 -5.87
N ASN A 366 -3.11 -0.96 -6.84
CA ASN A 366 -1.72 -0.58 -6.62
C ASN A 366 -1.55 0.95 -6.62
N ILE A 367 -1.97 1.59 -5.52
CA ILE A 367 -1.96 3.04 -5.35
C ILE A 367 -0.61 3.59 -4.87
N THR A 368 0.35 2.73 -4.51
CA THR A 368 1.53 3.14 -3.74
C THR A 368 2.40 4.13 -4.52
N GLN A 369 2.86 3.74 -5.72
CA GLN A 369 3.79 4.58 -6.49
C GLN A 369 3.17 5.93 -6.87
N LEU A 370 1.94 5.94 -7.39
CA LEU A 370 1.26 7.19 -7.74
C LEU A 370 1.06 8.09 -6.52
N SER A 371 0.82 7.51 -5.34
CA SER A 371 0.66 8.26 -4.10
C SER A 371 2.00 8.78 -3.57
N SER A 372 3.11 8.08 -3.85
CA SER A 372 4.46 8.49 -3.42
C SER A 372 4.90 9.81 -4.03
N TYR A 373 4.33 10.23 -5.16
CA TYR A 373 4.65 11.54 -5.72
C TYR A 373 3.95 12.70 -4.99
N ARG A 374 2.93 12.40 -4.18
CA ARG A 374 1.96 13.39 -3.70
C ARG A 374 2.28 13.98 -2.33
N LYS A 375 3.54 14.32 -2.07
CA LYS A 375 3.96 15.00 -0.83
C LYS A 375 3.17 16.28 -0.53
N ASP A 376 2.58 16.88 -1.56
CA ASP A 376 1.71 18.06 -1.51
C ASP A 376 0.31 17.80 -0.91
N ALA A 377 -0.20 16.57 -0.93
CA ALA A 377 -1.63 16.31 -0.66
C ALA A 377 -1.95 15.99 0.81
N HIS A 378 -0.94 15.97 1.69
CA HIS A 378 -1.13 15.64 3.11
C HIS A 378 -1.89 16.72 3.89
N THR A 379 -2.51 16.32 4.99
CA THR A 379 -3.20 17.26 5.90
C THR A 379 -2.24 18.19 6.63
N THR A 380 -1.01 17.73 6.87
CA THR A 380 0.05 18.49 7.54
C THR A 380 -0.46 19.06 8.88
N ILE A 381 -0.39 20.37 9.09
CA ILE A 381 -0.93 21.03 10.28
C ILE A 381 -2.41 21.41 10.15
N TYR A 382 -2.96 21.41 8.93
CA TYR A 382 -4.30 21.89 8.58
C TYR A 382 -5.34 20.81 8.86
N LYS A 383 -5.55 20.53 10.14
CA LYS A 383 -6.51 19.54 10.61
C LYS A 383 -6.96 19.84 12.02
N LYS A 384 -8.09 19.26 12.43
CA LYS A 384 -8.52 19.30 13.83
C LYS A 384 -7.48 18.67 14.75
N GLN A 385 -6.93 19.50 15.64
CA GLN A 385 -6.05 19.07 16.72
C GLN A 385 -6.91 18.68 17.92
N TRP A 386 -7.00 17.38 18.22
CA TRP A 386 -7.81 16.85 19.32
C TRP A 386 -7.19 17.11 20.70
N SER A 387 -5.89 17.38 20.72
CA SER A 387 -5.14 17.76 21.92
C SER A 387 -4.58 19.15 21.71
N PRO A 388 -4.63 20.04 22.72
CA PRO A 388 -3.99 21.35 22.64
C PRO A 388 -2.50 21.20 22.29
N LEU A 389 -2.02 22.03 21.37
CA LEU A 389 -0.61 22.07 21.01
C LEU A 389 0.18 22.82 22.08
N THR A 390 1.39 22.34 22.39
CA THR A 390 2.28 23.04 23.31
C THR A 390 2.91 24.27 22.64
N PRO A 391 3.44 25.24 23.40
CA PRO A 391 4.17 26.38 22.83
C PRO A 391 5.33 25.97 21.92
N GLU A 392 6.04 24.89 22.25
CA GLU A 392 7.15 24.34 21.46
C GLU A 392 6.66 23.78 20.13
N GLN A 393 5.51 23.08 20.14
CA GLN A 393 4.89 22.59 18.91
C GLN A 393 4.45 23.76 18.03
N LEU A 394 3.77 24.77 18.60
CA LEU A 394 3.36 25.95 17.83
C LEU A 394 4.54 26.69 17.20
N ALA A 395 5.68 26.76 17.91
CA ALA A 395 6.91 27.34 17.38
C ALA A 395 7.58 26.49 16.29
N ASN A 396 7.27 25.19 16.21
CA ASN A 396 7.83 24.26 15.22
C ASN A 396 6.75 23.39 14.53
N PRO A 397 6.06 23.92 13.51
CA PRO A 397 5.03 23.19 12.76
C PRO A 397 5.42 21.81 12.25
N PHE A 398 6.69 21.61 11.89
CA PHE A 398 7.21 20.31 11.46
C PHE A 398 7.03 19.22 12.53
N SER A 399 7.02 19.55 13.83
CA SER A 399 6.92 18.56 14.91
C SER A 399 5.53 17.95 15.08
N TYR A 400 4.49 18.55 14.49
CA TYR A 400 3.11 18.07 14.63
C TYR A 400 2.36 17.99 13.29
N ALA A 401 3.07 18.23 12.18
CA ALA A 401 2.55 17.99 10.84
C ALA A 401 2.23 16.50 10.66
N ASP A 402 1.04 16.22 10.15
CA ASP A 402 0.61 14.88 9.78
C ASP A 402 0.93 14.62 8.31
N CYS A 403 1.97 13.82 8.10
CA CYS A 403 2.47 13.43 6.79
C CYS A 403 2.03 12.00 6.44
N VAL A 404 0.89 11.58 6.97
CA VAL A 404 0.29 10.26 6.75
C VAL A 404 -1.10 10.41 6.12
N HIS A 405 -1.97 11.24 6.71
CA HIS A 405 -3.34 11.42 6.23
C HIS A 405 -3.42 12.45 5.12
N TRP A 406 -4.49 12.39 4.34
CA TRP A 406 -4.67 13.14 3.10
C TRP A 406 -5.83 14.14 3.23
N CYS A 407 -5.66 15.34 2.66
CA CYS A 407 -6.76 16.27 2.52
C CYS A 407 -7.86 15.69 1.62
N LEU A 408 -9.13 16.05 1.89
CA LEU A 408 -10.27 15.79 1.01
C LEU A 408 -10.94 17.12 0.63
N PRO A 409 -11.25 17.37 -0.66
CA PRO A 409 -10.94 16.54 -1.83
C PRO A 409 -9.41 16.46 -2.09
N GLY A 410 -8.97 15.41 -2.79
CA GLY A 410 -7.54 15.18 -3.04
C GLY A 410 -7.19 13.76 -3.51
N LEU A 411 -6.04 13.26 -3.06
CA LEU A 411 -5.45 12.01 -3.54
C LEU A 411 -6.39 10.80 -3.42
N GLN A 412 -7.18 10.72 -2.35
CA GLN A 412 -8.05 9.55 -2.13
C GLN A 412 -9.23 9.49 -3.11
N ASP A 413 -9.58 10.61 -3.74
CA ASP A 413 -10.55 10.62 -4.85
C ASP A 413 -10.00 9.82 -6.04
N THR A 414 -8.71 9.97 -6.35
CA THR A 414 -8.04 9.16 -7.38
C THR A 414 -8.02 7.68 -7.03
N TRP A 415 -7.88 7.30 -5.76
CA TRP A 415 -7.98 5.89 -5.36
C TRP A 415 -9.38 5.33 -5.66
N ASN A 416 -10.43 6.15 -5.49
CA ASN A 416 -11.79 5.78 -5.83
C ASN A 416 -12.08 5.80 -7.34
N GLU A 417 -11.43 6.66 -8.12
CA GLU A 417 -11.44 6.60 -9.58
C GLU A 417 -10.81 5.31 -10.11
N LEU A 418 -9.69 4.87 -9.50
CA LEU A 418 -9.05 3.59 -9.84
C LEU A 418 -9.91 2.39 -9.42
N LEU A 419 -10.55 2.46 -8.25
CA LEU A 419 -11.53 1.47 -7.81
C LEU A 419 -12.71 1.40 -8.77
N PHE A 420 -13.26 2.55 -9.18
CA PHE A 420 -14.34 2.65 -10.17
C PHE A 420 -13.93 2.03 -11.50
N ALA A 421 -12.76 2.39 -12.02
CA ALA A 421 -12.22 1.83 -13.25
C ALA A 421 -12.10 0.30 -13.16
N LYS A 422 -11.52 -0.24 -12.08
CA LYS A 422 -11.40 -1.69 -11.88
C LYS A 422 -12.70 -2.41 -11.57
N LEU A 423 -13.70 -1.73 -11.01
CA LEU A 423 -15.01 -2.32 -10.75
C LEU A 423 -15.77 -2.53 -12.06
N PHE A 424 -15.86 -1.50 -12.89
CA PHE A 424 -16.70 -1.45 -14.07
C PHE A 424 -15.99 -1.86 -15.36
N TYR A 425 -14.68 -1.67 -15.43
CA TYR A 425 -13.83 -1.93 -16.61
C TYR A 425 -12.58 -2.73 -16.21
N PRO A 426 -12.72 -3.92 -15.59
CA PRO A 426 -11.61 -4.66 -14.98
C PRO A 426 -10.43 -4.96 -15.91
#